data_AF-A0AAE9MTJ7-F1
#
_entry.id   AF-A0AAE9MTJ7-F1
#
_cell.length_a   1.000
_cell.length_b   1.000
_cell.length_c   1.000
_cell.angle_alpha   90.00
_cell.angle_beta   90.00
_cell.angle_gamma   90.00
#
_symmetry.space_group_name_H-M   'P 1'
#
loop_
_entity.id
_entity.type
_entity.pdbx_description
1 polymer ?
#
loop_
_entity_poly.entity_id
_entity_poly.type
_entity_poly.pdbx_seq_one_letter_code
_entity_poly.pdbx_strand_id
1 'polypeptide(L)' 'MIETELPSYIFSDDELKYLALYFRKNADSIPKVLERLSEFAESYVYRKMTIGEAEAFFERTGL' A
#
# COMPACT_ATOMS: atom_id res chain seq x y z
N MET A 1 -29.95 -16.65 -11.87
CA MET A 1 -29.19 -15.84 -10.91
C MET A 1 -28.19 -15.07 -11.74
N ILE A 2 -28.32 -13.75 -11.83
CA ILE A 2 -27.31 -12.94 -12.51
C ILE A 2 -26.20 -12.79 -11.48
N GLU A 3 -25.13 -13.57 -11.63
CA GLU A 3 -23.86 -13.25 -10.99
C GLU A 3 -23.45 -11.89 -11.57
N THR A 4 -23.84 -10.82 -10.90
CA THR A 4 -23.20 -9.53 -11.11
C THR A 4 -21.75 -9.74 -10.71
N GLU A 5 -20.89 -10.07 -11.68
CA GLU A 5 -19.45 -9.93 -11.54
C GLU A 5 -19.21 -8.48 -11.14
N LEU A 6 -19.13 -8.24 -9.82
CA LEU A 6 -18.67 -6.99 -9.29
C LEU A 6 -17.29 -6.79 -9.94
N PRO A 7 -17.06 -5.66 -10.63
CA PRO A 7 -15.76 -5.42 -11.23
C PRO A 7 -14.74 -5.57 -10.11
N SER A 8 -13.89 -6.58 -10.24
CA SER A 8 -12.82 -6.82 -9.28
C SER A 8 -11.94 -5.60 -9.35
N TYR A 9 -12.01 -4.76 -8.33
CA TYR A 9 -11.20 -3.57 -8.26
C TYR A 9 -9.74 -4.00 -8.12
N ILE A 10 -8.94 -3.62 -9.11
CA ILE A 10 -7.50 -3.89 -9.15
C ILE A 10 -6.81 -2.59 -8.77
N PHE A 11 -6.08 -2.60 -7.67
CA PHE A 11 -5.27 -1.46 -7.28
C PHE A 11 -4.22 -1.16 -8.36
N SER A 12 -4.12 0.11 -8.74
CA SER A 12 -3.01 0.59 -9.57
C SER A 12 -1.70 0.66 -8.78
N ASP A 13 -0.57 0.72 -9.50
CA ASP A 13 0.76 0.86 -8.90
C ASP A 13 0.86 2.10 -8.00
N ASP A 14 0.22 3.20 -8.41
CA ASP A 14 0.23 4.43 -7.63
C ASP A 14 -0.66 4.35 -6.40
N GLU A 15 -1.83 3.70 -6.49
CA GLU A 15 -2.69 3.48 -5.33
C GLU A 15 -2.01 2.61 -4.28
N LEU A 16 -1.30 1.54 -4.66
CA LEU A 16 -0.56 0.71 -3.72
C LEU A 16 0.60 1.46 -3.06
N LYS A 17 1.28 2.33 -3.81
CA LYS A 17 2.33 3.20 -3.29
C LYS A 17 1.77 4.21 -2.29
N TYR A 18 0.69 4.91 -2.62
CA TYR A 18 0.03 5.85 -1.70
C TYR A 18 -0.52 5.14 -0.47
N LEU A 19 -1.05 3.94 -0.64
CA LEU A 19 -1.56 3.12 0.44
C LEU A 19 -0.43 2.69 1.38
N ALA A 20 0.71 2.26 0.85
CA ALA A 20 1.91 1.96 1.63
C ALA A 20 2.41 3.20 2.41
N LEU A 21 2.45 4.38 1.77
CA LEU A 21 2.80 5.64 2.44
C LEU A 21 1.84 5.95 3.59
N TYR A 22 0.53 5.84 3.33
CA TYR A 22 -0.49 6.10 4.33
C TYR A 22 -0.34 5.15 5.53
N PHE A 23 -0.10 3.86 5.25
CA PHE A 23 0.09 2.87 6.31
C PHE A 23 1.35 3.13 7.13
N ARG A 24 2.47 3.48 6.47
CA ARG A 24 3.72 3.83 7.13
C ARG A 24 3.59 5.07 8.03
N LYS A 25 2.91 6.12 7.54
CA LYS A 25 2.69 7.37 8.29
C LYS A 25 1.76 7.19 9.48
N ASN A 26 0.79 6.30 9.37
CA ASN A 26 -0.24 6.11 10.39
C ASN A 26 -0.01 4.83 11.20
N ALA A 27 1.15 4.18 11.12
CA ALA A 27 1.42 2.84 11.66
C ALA A 27 0.90 2.65 13.10
N ASP A 28 1.05 3.66 13.96
CA ASP A 28 0.61 3.63 15.35
C ASP A 28 -0.91 3.70 15.54
N SER A 29 -1.65 4.15 14.51
CA SER A 29 -3.10 4.40 14.52
C SER A 29 -3.89 3.42 13.67
N ILE A 30 -3.25 2.37 13.13
CA ILE A 30 -3.90 1.48 12.16
C ILE A 30 -4.62 0.34 12.88
N PRO A 31 -5.91 0.12 12.59
CA PRO A 31 -6.61 -1.04 13.10
C PRO A 31 -5.94 -2.35 12.66
N LYS A 32 -5.82 -3.33 13.57
CA LYS A 32 -5.22 -4.64 13.28
C LYS A 32 -5.81 -5.36 12.04
N VAL A 33 -7.07 -5.09 11.70
CA VAL A 33 -7.70 -5.66 10.49
C VAL A 33 -7.01 -5.21 9.20
N LEU A 34 -6.34 -4.06 9.20
CA LEU A 34 -5.61 -3.51 8.06
C LEU A 34 -4.12 -3.87 8.06
N GLU A 35 -3.61 -4.55 9.09
CA GLU A 35 -2.19 -4.94 9.21
C GLU A 35 -1.73 -5.80 8.03
N ARG A 36 -2.54 -6.77 7.62
CA ARG A 36 -2.25 -7.60 6.43
C ARG A 36 -2.25 -6.79 5.13
N LEU A 37 -3.12 -5.78 5.04
CA LEU A 37 -3.18 -4.91 3.87
C LEU A 37 -1.98 -3.95 3.84
N SER A 38 -1.52 -3.49 5.01
CA SER A 38 -0.30 -2.69 5.11
C SER A 38 0.95 -3.47 4.76
N GLU A 39 1.09 -4.69 5.27
CA GLU A 39 2.20 -5.58 4.90
C GLU A 39 2.20 -5.88 3.39
N PHE A 40 1.02 -6.08 2.81
CA PHE A 40 0.87 -6.30 1.36
C PHE A 40 1.33 -5.08 0.56
N ALA A 41 0.85 -3.88 0.91
CA ALA A 41 1.21 -2.64 0.22
C ALA A 41 2.71 -2.34 0.35
N GLU A 42 3.29 -2.53 1.53
CA GLU A 42 4.72 -2.36 1.77
C GLU A 42 5.56 -3.37 0.97
N SER A 43 5.18 -4.65 1.00
CA SER A 43 5.81 -5.69 0.20
C SER A 43 5.73 -5.42 -1.30
N TYR A 44 4.63 -4.81 -1.77
CA TYR A 44 4.47 -4.40 -3.16
C TYR A 44 5.51 -3.36 -3.57
N VAL A 45 5.69 -2.32 -2.75
CA VAL A 45 6.69 -1.27 -2.99
C VAL A 45 8.10 -1.86 -3.03
N TYR A 46 8.48 -2.69 -2.06
CA TYR A 46 9.80 -3.35 -2.02
C TYR A 46 10.03 -4.38 -3.16
N ARG A 47 8.98 -4.90 -3.79
CA ARG A 47 9.11 -5.74 -4.98
C ARG A 47 9.26 -4.94 -6.26
N LYS A 48 8.70 -3.74 -6.32
CA LYS A 48 8.72 -2.85 -7.50
C LYS A 48 9.89 -1.88 -7.49
N MET A 49 10.43 -1.59 -6.31
CA MET A 49 11.49 -0.62 -6.08
C MET A 49 12.58 -1.29 -5.25
N THR A 50 13.84 -0.93 -5.49
CA THR A 50 14.92 -1.36 -4.60
C THR A 50 14.71 -0.81 -3.20
N ILE A 51 15.34 -1.43 -2.19
CA ILE A 51 15.21 -1.00 -0.79
C ILE A 51 15.52 0.49 -0.64
N GLY A 52 16.58 0.99 -1.30
CA GLY A 52 16.95 2.41 -1.26
C GLY A 52 15.96 3.34 -1.96
N GLU A 53 15.30 2.89 -3.04
CA GLU A 53 14.25 3.68 -3.70
C GLU A 53 12.96 3.71 -2.89
N ALA A 54 12.62 2.59 -2.22
CA ALA A 54 11.49 2.51 -1.32
C ALA A 54 11.70 3.41 -0.10
N GLU A 55 12.88 3.36 0.53
CA GLU A 55 13.23 4.24 1.64
C GLU A 55 13.19 5.71 1.21
N ALA A 56 13.80 6.07 0.07
CA ALA A 56 13.72 7.42 -0.46
C ALA A 56 12.26 7.85 -0.78
N PHE A 57 11.40 6.91 -1.19
CA PHE A 57 9.98 7.17 -1.44
C PHE A 57 9.20 7.45 -0.14
N PHE A 58 9.47 6.68 0.92
CA PHE A 58 8.91 6.91 2.26
C PHE A 58 9.46 8.19 2.89
N GLU A 59 10.73 8.53 2.68
CA GLU A 59 11.37 9.74 3.22
C GLU A 59 10.92 11.03 2.50
N ARG A 60 10.77 11.01 1.16
CA ARG A 60 10.39 12.21 0.38
C ARG A 60 8.99 12.74 0.67
N THR A 61 8.14 11.97 1.31
CA THR A 61 6.77 12.38 1.64
C THR A 61 6.59 12.79 3.09
N GLY A 62 7.67 12.89 3.89
CA GLY A 62 7.68 13.53 5.19
C GLY A 62 7.73 15.07 5.09
N LEU A 63 6.60 15.69 4.73
CA LEU A 63 6.29 17.10 5.02
C LEU A 63 5.04 17.16 5.88
#